data_AF-A0A931G5A8-F1
#
_entry.id   AF-A0A931G5A8-F1
#
_cell.length_a   1.000
_cell.length_b   1.000
_cell.length_c   1.000
_cell.angle_alpha   90.00
_cell.angle_beta   90.00
_cell.angle_gamma   90.00
#
_symmetry.space_group_name_H-M   'P 1'
#
loop_
_entity.id
_entity.type
_entity.pdbx_description
1 polymer ?
#
loop_
_entity_poly.entity_id
_entity_poly.type
_entity_poly.pdbx_seq_one_letter_code
_entity_poly.pdbx_strand_id
1 'polypeptide(L)'
;MDEFDISIDYELFRISERYQPDGRLSYDFAWLNGPADGTYGFTIGRSGGEAAPADSDGASRMSREELVEQARSLLDSFYAAGGVGEEDFPDHVPPQFGL
;
A
#
# COMPACT_ATOMS: atom_id res chain seq x y z
N MET A 1 13.48 -4.46 5.60
CA MET A 1 13.46 -3.06 5.15
C MET A 1 12.99 -2.22 6.31
N ASP A 2 13.68 -1.13 6.61
CA ASP A 2 13.16 -0.15 7.57
C ASP A 2 11.90 0.51 7.01
N GLU A 3 11.03 0.98 7.90
CA GLU A 3 9.87 1.77 7.52
C GLU A 3 10.28 3.02 6.72
N PHE A 4 9.53 3.34 5.67
CA PHE A 4 9.81 4.49 4.82
C PHE A 4 8.54 5.12 4.27
N ASP A 5 8.66 6.41 3.95
CA ASP A 5 7.57 7.18 3.37
C ASP A 5 7.74 7.33 1.84
N ILE A 6 6.62 7.38 1.14
CA ILE A 6 6.52 7.73 -0.27
C ILE A 6 5.46 8.80 -0.49
N SER A 7 5.63 9.58 -1.55
CA SER A 7 4.61 10.50 -2.03
C SER A 7 4.27 10.22 -3.49
N ILE A 8 2.97 10.16 -3.79
CA ILE A 8 2.41 9.96 -5.13
C ILE A 8 1.31 10.99 -5.29
N ASP A 9 1.46 11.94 -6.22
CA ASP A 9 0.42 12.94 -6.51
C ASP A 9 -0.11 13.65 -5.23
N TYR A 10 0.82 14.04 -4.34
CA TYR A 10 0.56 14.64 -3.03
C TYR A 10 -0.08 13.73 -1.98
N GLU A 11 -0.40 12.48 -2.31
CA GLU A 11 -0.75 11.44 -1.36
C GLU A 11 0.49 10.92 -0.64
N LEU A 12 0.36 10.65 0.65
CA LEU A 12 1.45 10.28 1.54
C LEU A 12 1.19 8.90 2.12
N PHE A 13 2.10 7.96 1.85
CA PHE A 13 2.05 6.63 2.42
C PHE A 13 3.29 6.34 3.24
N ARG A 14 3.07 5.69 4.39
CA ARG A 14 4.12 5.05 5.18
C ARG A 14 4.04 3.55 4.98
N ILE A 15 5.17 2.94 4.64
CA ILE A 15 5.25 1.53 4.31
C ILE A 15 6.16 0.84 5.31
N SER A 16 5.67 -0.24 5.90
CA SER A 16 6.43 -1.08 6.83
C SER A 16 6.35 -2.55 6.43
N GLU A 17 7.44 -3.27 6.68
CA GLU A 17 7.47 -4.72 6.56
C GLU A 17 6.99 -5.38 7.86
N ARG A 18 6.18 -6.42 7.72
CA ARG A 18 5.71 -7.24 8.84
C ARG A 18 5.79 -8.71 8.49
N TYR A 19 6.45 -9.48 9.35
CA TYR A 19 6.37 -10.93 9.31
C TYR A 19 5.14 -11.40 10.07
N GLN A 20 4.32 -12.21 9.42
CA GLN A 20 3.16 -12.85 10.02
C GLN A 20 3.61 -13.99 10.94
N PRO A 21 2.77 -14.45 11.89
CA PRO A 21 3.12 -15.55 12.79
C PRO A 21 3.51 -16.84 12.08
N ASP A 22 3.02 -17.05 10.85
CA ASP A 22 3.34 -18.21 10.02
C ASP A 22 4.60 -18.01 9.14
N GLY A 23 5.33 -16.91 9.33
CA GLY A 23 6.58 -16.60 8.65
C GLY A 23 6.42 -15.92 7.29
N ARG A 24 5.19 -15.75 6.79
CA ARG A 24 4.92 -14.98 5.57
C ARG A 24 5.25 -13.51 5.74
N LEU A 25 5.84 -12.93 4.69
CA LEU A 25 6.08 -11.49 4.61
C LEU A 25 4.79 -10.77 4.20
N SER A 26 4.56 -9.61 4.82
CA SER A 26 3.52 -8.67 4.45
C SER A 26 4.06 -7.25 4.46
N TYR A 27 3.42 -6.39 3.68
CA TYR A 27 3.69 -4.96 3.62
C TYR A 27 2.45 -4.21 4.07
N ASP A 28 2.59 -3.36 5.08
CA ASP A 28 1.52 -2.51 5.57
C ASP A 28 1.70 -1.09 5.01
N PHE A 29 0.64 -0.56 4.41
CA PHE A 29 0.58 0.79 3.85
C PHE A 29 -0.38 1.61 4.70
N ALA A 30 0.15 2.60 5.42
CA ALA A 30 -0.66 3.60 6.12
C ALA A 30 -0.77 4.86 5.23
N TRP A 31 -1.98 5.27 4.87
CA TRP A 31 -2.24 6.46 4.05
C TRP A 31 -2.41 7.66 4.97
N LEU A 32 -1.33 8.40 5.19
CA LEU A 32 -1.18 9.37 6.27
C LEU A 32 -2.08 10.62 6.13
N ASN A 33 -2.37 11.02 4.91
CA ASN A 33 -3.30 12.11 4.58
C ASN A 33 -4.57 11.60 3.88
N GLY A 34 -4.79 10.28 3.94
CA GLY A 34 -5.92 9.62 3.32
C GLY A 34 -7.22 9.80 4.08
N PRO A 35 -8.27 9.08 3.66
CA PRO A 35 -9.57 9.12 4.33
C PRO A 35 -9.50 8.60 5.77
N ALA A 36 -10.60 8.80 6.51
CA ALA A 36 -10.72 8.47 7.93
C ALA A 36 -9.60 9.09 8.78
N ASP A 37 -9.34 10.39 8.59
CA ASP A 37 -8.32 11.16 9.32
C ASP A 37 -6.92 10.51 9.27
N GLY A 38 -6.55 9.94 8.11
CA GLY A 38 -5.24 9.30 7.90
C GLY A 38 -5.08 7.92 8.55
N THR A 39 -6.18 7.29 8.98
CA THR A 39 -6.15 5.93 9.55
C THR A 39 -6.43 4.84 8.51
N TYR A 40 -6.87 5.22 7.31
CA TYR A 40 -7.08 4.27 6.23
C TYR A 40 -5.75 3.73 5.70
N GLY A 41 -5.77 2.47 5.26
CA GLY A 41 -4.58 1.76 4.82
C GLY A 41 -4.90 0.36 4.35
N PHE A 42 -3.89 -0.33 3.83
CA PHE A 42 -4.06 -1.68 3.32
C PHE A 42 -2.81 -2.52 3.57
N THR A 43 -2.99 -3.85 3.59
CA THR A 43 -1.91 -4.81 3.76
C THR A 43 -1.82 -5.69 2.52
N ILE A 44 -0.61 -5.87 2.01
CA ILE A 44 -0.31 -6.88 0.99
C ILE A 44 0.38 -8.06 1.65
N GLY A 45 -0.27 -9.21 1.64
CA GLY A 45 0.35 -10.47 2.04
C GLY A 45 1.05 -11.15 0.87
N ARG A 46 2.29 -11.60 1.05
CA ARG A 46 2.95 -12.50 0.11
C ARG A 46 2.67 -13.93 0.54
N SER A 47 1.79 -14.61 -0.19
CA SER A 47 1.70 -16.07 -0.12
C SER A 47 3.03 -16.62 -0.63
N GLY A 48 3.73 -17.39 0.19
CA GLY A 48 4.88 -18.18 -0.25
C GLY A 48 4.41 -19.25 -1.22
N GLY A 49 4.16 -18.86 -2.48
CA GLY A 49 3.99 -19.81 -3.57
C GLY A 49 5.33 -20.46 -3.80
N GLU A 50 5.36 -21.79 -3.64
CA GLU A 50 6.40 -22.75 -4.03
C GLU A 50 7.76 -22.12 -4.28
N ALA A 51 8.67 -22.23 -3.29
CA ALA A 51 10.06 -21.83 -3.43
C ALA A 51 10.58 -22.29 -4.81
N ALA A 52 10.77 -21.33 -5.73
CA ALA A 52 11.59 -21.57 -6.90
C ALA A 52 12.92 -22.10 -6.36
N PRO A 53 13.35 -23.32 -6.74
CA PRO A 53 14.49 -23.97 -6.11
C PRO A 53 15.78 -23.32 -6.60
N ALA A 54 16.09 -22.10 -6.12
CA ALA A 54 17.38 -21.44 -6.29
C ALA A 54 17.59 -20.20 -5.41
N ASP A 55 16.54 -19.53 -4.91
CA ASP A 55 16.73 -18.32 -4.09
C ASP A 55 16.70 -18.68 -2.60
N SER A 56 17.88 -18.67 -1.98
CA SER A 56 18.06 -18.89 -0.53
C SER A 56 17.52 -17.71 0.33
N ASP A 57 16.74 -16.79 -0.24
CA ASP A 57 16.11 -15.65 0.42
C ASP A 57 14.58 -15.76 0.29
N GLY A 58 13.99 -16.69 1.04
CA GLY A 58 12.58 -17.09 0.93
C GLY A 58 11.58 -15.93 0.79
N ALA A 59 10.62 -16.12 -0.13
CA ALA A 59 9.60 -15.15 -0.56
C ALA A 59 10.22 -13.83 -1.06
N SER A 60 10.41 -13.70 -2.39
CA SER A 60 10.97 -12.49 -3.01
C SER A 60 10.29 -11.24 -2.45
N ARG A 61 11.06 -10.52 -1.62
CA ARG A 61 10.71 -9.21 -1.10
C ARG A 61 10.37 -8.31 -2.29
N MET A 62 9.34 -7.48 -2.15
CA MET A 62 9.03 -6.47 -3.14
C MET A 62 10.10 -5.37 -3.07
N SER A 63 10.55 -4.96 -4.24
CA SER A 63 11.38 -3.78 -4.41
C SER A 63 10.61 -2.54 -4.03
N ARG A 64 11.32 -1.44 -3.73
CA ARG A 64 10.67 -0.17 -3.40
C ARG A 64 9.78 0.31 -4.56
N GLU A 65 10.22 0.11 -5.78
CA GLU A 65 9.49 0.47 -7.00
C GLU A 65 8.17 -0.30 -7.08
N GLU A 66 8.19 -1.61 -6.82
CA GLU A 66 6.99 -2.45 -6.81
C GLU A 66 6.00 -1.97 -5.73
N LEU A 67 6.49 -1.62 -4.54
CA LEU A 67 5.64 -1.07 -3.47
C LEU A 67 5.01 0.28 -3.85
N VAL A 68 5.74 1.13 -4.57
CA VAL A 68 5.19 2.38 -5.12
C VAL A 68 4.10 2.09 -6.15
N GLU A 69 4.26 1.08 -7.01
CA GLU A 69 3.22 0.69 -7.97
C GLU A 69 1.96 0.16 -7.28
N GLN A 70 2.10 -0.57 -6.17
CA GLN A 70 0.96 -1.01 -5.39
C GLN A 70 0.18 0.16 -4.79
N ALA A 71 0.87 1.17 -4.25
CA ALA A 71 0.21 2.38 -3.75
C ALA A 71 -0.48 3.16 -4.88
N ARG A 72 0.15 3.28 -6.06
CA ARG A 72 -0.47 3.90 -7.25
C ARG A 72 -1.74 3.17 -7.68
N SER A 73 -1.71 1.84 -7.72
CA SER A 73 -2.86 1.04 -8.10
C SER A 73 -4.03 1.19 -7.12
N LEU A 74 -3.73 1.35 -5.82
CA LEU A 74 -4.76 1.67 -4.84
C LEU A 74 -5.40 3.03 -5.15
N LEU A 75 -4.60 4.07 -5.34
CA LEU A 75 -5.11 5.43 -5.62
C LEU A 75 -5.97 5.47 -6.89
N ASP A 76 -5.52 4.81 -7.96
CA ASP A 76 -6.27 4.71 -9.21
C ASP A 76 -7.64 4.04 -9.00
N SER A 77 -7.68 2.94 -8.26
CA SER A 77 -8.93 2.23 -7.95
C SER A 77 -9.82 2.99 -6.97
N PHE A 78 -9.21 3.70 -6.01
CA PHE A 78 -9.91 4.46 -4.99
C PHE A 78 -10.63 5.67 -5.58
N TYR A 79 -9.96 6.40 -6.49
CA TYR A 79 -10.47 7.59 -7.15
C TYR A 79 -11.17 7.33 -8.49
N ALA A 80 -11.24 6.08 -8.95
CA ALA A 80 -12.05 5.73 -10.10
C ALA A 80 -13.54 6.07 -9.87
N ALA A 81 -14.28 6.32 -10.95
CA ALA A 81 -15.72 6.50 -10.88
C ALA A 81 -16.40 5.22 -10.35
N GLY A 82 -17.25 5.33 -9.33
CA GLY A 82 -17.77 4.18 -8.59
C GLY A 82 -16.70 3.39 -7.83
N GLY A 83 -15.57 4.02 -7.51
CA GLY A 83 -14.53 3.46 -6.65
C GLY A 83 -14.83 3.69 -5.16
N VAL A 84 -14.03 3.04 -4.32
CA VAL A 84 -14.19 3.07 -2.85
C VAL A 84 -14.22 4.50 -2.29
N GLY A 85 -13.47 5.43 -2.89
CA GLY A 85 -13.47 6.82 -2.45
C GLY A 85 -14.82 7.50 -2.60
N GLU A 86 -15.49 7.30 -3.73
CA GLU A 86 -16.80 7.91 -4.01
C GLU A 86 -17.91 7.29 -3.14
N GLU A 87 -17.88 5.98 -2.93
CA GLU A 87 -18.94 5.25 -2.22
C GLU A 87 -18.80 5.29 -0.71
N ASP A 88 -17.59 5.06 -0.18
CA ASP A 88 -17.34 4.89 1.26
C ASP A 88 -16.78 6.16 1.91
N PHE A 89 -16.16 7.06 1.14
CA PHE A 89 -15.49 8.26 1.65
C PHE A 89 -15.83 9.54 0.87
N PRO A 90 -17.12 9.90 0.73
CA PRO A 90 -17.54 11.00 -0.15
C PRO A 90 -17.01 12.38 0.26
N ASP A 91 -16.60 12.55 1.53
CA ASP A 91 -16.01 13.79 2.03
C ASP A 91 -14.48 13.87 1.83
N HIS A 92 -13.83 12.78 1.41
CA HIS A 92 -12.40 12.75 1.14
C HIS A 92 -12.13 13.27 -0.27
N VAL A 93 -11.47 14.41 -0.35
CA VAL A 93 -11.10 15.06 -1.62
C VAL A 93 -9.59 14.90 -1.84
N PRO A 94 -9.14 14.57 -3.06
CA PRO A 94 -7.72 14.48 -3.34
C PRO A 94 -7.00 15.79 -2.99
N PRO A 95 -5.80 15.73 -2.40
CA PRO A 95 -5.05 16.91 -1.98
C PRO A 95 -4.73 17.85 -3.14
N GLN A 96 -4.62 17.34 -4.37
CA GLN A 96 -4.42 18.15 -5.58
C GLN A 96 -5.62 19.05 -5.96
N PHE A 97 -6.82 18.79 -5.42
CA PHE A 97 -8.03 19.58 -5.66
C PHE A 97 -8.50 20.38 -4.43
N GLY A 98 -7.79 20.30 -3.30
CA GLY A 98 -8.07 21.05 -2.08
C GLY A 98 -7.39 22.42 -2.06
N LEU A 99 -7.94 23.40 -2.79
CA LEU A 99 -7.65 24.84 -2.63
C LEU A 99 -8.94 25.66 -2.70
#